data_AF-A0A2S4XRK4-F1
#
_entry.id   AF-A0A2S4XRK4-F1
#
_cell.length_a   1.000
_cell.length_b   1.000
_cell.length_c   1.000
_cell.angle_alpha   90.00
_cell.angle_beta   90.00
_cell.angle_gamma   90.00
#
_symmetry.space_group_name_H-M   'P 1'
#
loop_
_entity.id
_entity.type
_entity.pdbx_description
1 polymer ?
#
loop_
_entity_poly.entity_id
_entity_poly.type
_entity_poly.pdbx_seq_one_letter_code
_entity_poly.pdbx_strand_id
1 'polypeptide(L)'
;NEFDKGRVQQHKVVLEAAKAAGVALLAYTSAPGSLTASLADDHRATEEAILASGVPYVLLRNGWYHENYTENLAPVLEHGAVVQAAGEGRVSSASRADYAAAAVAVLTGEGHENKVYELGGDEAWGFAEYAAELSRQTGREITYNAVPVEAYEGILTGAGLPGPLAAVFAGVDASIEKGELEVTTGDLSRLAGRPTTPLAEAITAALKG
;
A
#
# COMPACT_ATOMS: atom_id res chain seq x y z
N ASN A 1 -7.70 -5.11 16.91
CA ASN A 1 -7.75 -5.65 15.53
C ASN A 1 -7.94 -4.47 14.60
N GLU A 2 -7.12 -4.34 13.56
CA GLU A 2 -7.15 -3.20 12.62
C GLU A 2 -8.51 -2.94 11.97
N PHE A 3 -9.43 -3.90 12.04
CA PHE A 3 -10.76 -3.88 11.43
C PHE A 3 -11.90 -3.74 12.46
N ASP A 4 -11.56 -3.43 13.72
CA ASP A 4 -12.51 -3.20 14.81
C ASP A 4 -12.62 -1.71 15.16
N LYS A 5 -13.84 -1.28 15.45
CA LYS A 5 -14.28 0.11 15.63
C LYS A 5 -13.37 0.86 16.60
N GLY A 6 -12.61 1.81 16.07
CA GLY A 6 -11.89 2.76 16.91
C GLY A 6 -10.54 3.24 16.39
N ARG A 7 -10.08 2.84 15.19
CA ARG A 7 -8.79 3.30 14.65
C ARG A 7 -8.67 4.83 14.67
N VAL A 8 -9.65 5.54 14.09
CA VAL A 8 -9.70 7.01 14.11
C VAL A 8 -9.72 7.55 15.55
N GLN A 9 -10.43 6.88 16.47
CA GLN A 9 -10.46 7.31 17.87
C GLN A 9 -9.11 7.12 18.57
N GLN A 10 -8.40 6.02 18.29
CA GLN A 10 -7.05 5.77 18.79
C GLN A 10 -6.08 6.83 18.26
N HIS A 11 -6.17 7.16 16.97
CA HIS A 11 -5.34 8.20 16.36
C HIS A 11 -5.63 9.58 16.97
N LYS A 12 -6.90 9.91 17.23
CA LYS A 12 -7.28 11.14 17.95
C LYS A 12 -6.67 11.21 19.35
N VAL A 13 -6.62 10.09 20.08
CA VAL A 13 -5.96 10.04 21.40
C VAL A 13 -4.46 10.35 21.29
N VAL A 14 -3.77 9.77 20.29
CA VAL A 14 -2.34 10.07 20.02
C VAL A 14 -2.14 11.53 19.64
N LEU A 15 -3.03 12.08 18.82
CA LEU A 15 -2.97 13.46 18.35
C LEU A 15 -3.15 14.48 19.49
N GLU A 16 -4.11 14.24 20.40
CA GLU A 16 -4.29 15.08 21.59
C GLU A 16 -3.07 15.00 22.52
N ALA A 17 -2.46 13.82 22.68
CA ALA A 17 -1.23 13.68 23.45
C ALA A 17 -0.06 14.43 22.80
N ALA A 18 0.10 14.34 21.48
CA ALA A 18 1.13 15.06 20.73
C ALA A 18 0.96 16.58 20.87
N LYS A 19 -0.28 17.07 20.80
CA LYS A 19 -0.62 18.48 21.03
C LYS A 19 -0.27 18.92 22.44
N ALA A 20 -0.67 18.17 23.46
CA ALA A 20 -0.39 18.48 24.86
C ALA A 20 1.12 18.49 25.17
N ALA A 21 1.89 17.63 24.51
CA ALA A 21 3.34 17.56 24.65
C ALA A 21 4.11 18.63 23.84
N GLY A 22 3.44 19.39 22.97
CA GLY A 22 4.10 20.36 22.10
C GLY A 22 5.03 19.70 21.08
N VAL A 23 4.62 18.55 20.51
CA VAL A 23 5.38 17.85 19.47
C VAL A 23 5.66 18.80 18.30
N ALA A 24 6.93 18.86 17.88
CA ALA A 24 7.39 19.75 16.82
C ALA A 24 6.96 19.32 15.41
N LEU A 25 6.76 18.02 15.19
CA LEU A 25 6.29 17.45 13.93
C LEU A 25 5.62 16.08 14.17
N LEU A 26 4.41 15.89 13.65
CA LEU A 26 3.72 14.60 13.58
C LEU A 26 3.77 14.05 12.15
N ALA A 27 4.57 13.01 11.91
CA ALA A 27 4.53 12.26 10.65
C ALA A 27 3.48 11.15 10.73
N TYR A 28 2.54 11.15 9.79
CA TYR A 28 1.46 10.16 9.73
C TYR A 28 1.53 9.34 8.44
N THR A 29 1.61 8.02 8.57
CA THR A 29 1.50 7.07 7.47
C THR A 29 0.03 6.96 7.05
N SER A 30 -0.29 7.62 5.96
CA SER A 30 -1.62 7.64 5.35
C SER A 30 -1.68 6.72 4.11
N ALA A 31 -2.76 6.81 3.35
CA ALA A 31 -2.98 6.12 2.09
C ALA A 31 -3.10 7.14 0.93
N PRO A 32 -2.95 6.73 -0.35
CA PRO A 32 -2.94 7.65 -1.49
C PRO A 32 -4.23 8.44 -1.57
N GLY A 33 -4.13 9.73 -1.92
CA GLY A 33 -5.29 10.62 -1.95
C GLY A 33 -6.36 10.21 -2.96
N SER A 34 -5.98 9.45 -3.99
CA SER A 34 -6.84 8.89 -5.03
C SER A 34 -7.59 7.62 -4.60
N LEU A 35 -7.16 6.94 -3.52
CA LEU A 35 -7.70 5.64 -3.14
C LEU A 35 -9.10 5.77 -2.53
N THR A 36 -10.10 5.20 -3.21
CA THR A 36 -11.50 5.21 -2.76
C THR A 36 -11.91 3.95 -2.02
N ALA A 37 -11.09 2.89 -2.03
CA ALA A 37 -11.33 1.68 -1.25
C ALA A 37 -11.54 1.99 0.24
N SER A 38 -12.41 1.22 0.90
CA SER A 38 -12.80 1.43 2.30
C SER A 38 -11.62 1.42 3.29
N LEU A 39 -10.52 0.76 2.91
CA LEU A 39 -9.26 0.81 3.65
C LEU A 39 -8.77 2.25 3.89
N ALA A 40 -9.01 3.16 2.95
CA ALA A 40 -8.59 4.56 3.03
C ALA A 40 -9.53 5.45 3.87
N ASP A 41 -10.72 4.96 4.26
CA ASP A 41 -11.71 5.75 5.01
C ASP A 41 -11.16 6.23 6.35
N ASP A 42 -10.53 5.32 7.11
CA ASP A 42 -9.93 5.65 8.40
C ASP A 42 -8.73 6.60 8.25
N HIS A 43 -7.98 6.48 7.15
CA HIS A 43 -6.88 7.37 6.85
C HIS A 43 -7.39 8.79 6.57
N ARG A 44 -8.41 8.95 5.71
CA ARG A 44 -9.02 10.27 5.42
C ARG A 44 -9.58 10.92 6.69
N ALA A 45 -10.29 10.16 7.52
CA ALA A 45 -10.81 10.67 8.79
C ALA A 45 -9.70 11.04 9.79
N THR A 46 -8.55 10.37 9.74
CA THR A 46 -7.38 10.71 10.56
C THR A 46 -6.69 11.97 10.03
N GLU A 47 -6.53 12.10 8.71
CA GLU A 47 -5.98 13.32 8.09
C GLU A 47 -6.82 14.55 8.43
N GLU A 48 -8.15 14.44 8.34
CA GLU A 48 -9.08 15.52 8.74
C GLU A 48 -8.84 15.95 10.20
N ALA A 49 -8.67 14.99 11.11
CA ALA A 49 -8.37 15.28 12.52
C ALA A 49 -7.01 15.97 12.69
N ILE A 50 -5.97 15.50 11.98
CA ILE A 50 -4.63 16.10 12.00
C ILE A 50 -4.69 17.55 11.50
N LEU A 51 -5.33 17.80 10.37
CA LEU A 51 -5.49 19.13 9.77
C LEU A 51 -6.22 20.09 10.72
N ALA A 52 -7.24 19.61 11.45
CA ALA A 52 -8.00 20.41 12.40
C ALA A 52 -7.25 20.65 13.74
N SER A 53 -6.20 19.88 14.05
CA SER A 53 -5.57 19.89 15.38
C SER A 53 -4.71 21.11 15.67
N GLY A 54 -4.11 21.70 14.63
CA GLY A 54 -3.07 22.73 14.70
C GLY A 54 -1.67 22.19 15.04
N VAL A 55 -1.48 20.87 15.17
CA VAL A 55 -0.14 20.26 15.36
C VAL A 55 0.60 20.30 14.02
N PRO A 56 1.86 20.76 13.96
CA PRO A 56 2.66 20.65 12.73
C PRO A 56 2.75 19.20 12.28
N TYR A 57 2.44 18.94 11.01
CA TYR A 57 2.28 17.58 10.51
C TYR A 57 3.03 17.35 9.20
N VAL A 58 3.16 16.09 8.82
CA VAL A 58 3.47 15.67 7.47
C VAL A 58 2.69 14.39 7.16
N LEU A 59 2.01 14.37 6.02
CA LEU A 59 1.24 13.22 5.57
C LEU A 59 2.08 12.42 4.59
N LEU A 60 2.41 11.19 4.97
CA LEU A 60 3.13 10.22 4.15
C LEU A 60 2.10 9.27 3.57
N ARG A 61 1.52 9.61 2.42
CA ARG A 61 0.49 8.80 1.77
C ARG A 61 1.15 7.63 1.06
N ASN A 62 1.43 6.58 1.83
CA ASN A 62 2.04 5.36 1.34
C ASN A 62 1.12 4.69 0.32
N GLY A 63 1.66 4.36 -0.85
CA GLY A 63 1.01 3.48 -1.81
C GLY A 63 0.94 2.04 -1.33
N TRP A 64 1.09 1.11 -2.26
CA TRP A 64 1.01 -0.31 -1.96
C TRP A 64 2.39 -0.92 -1.67
N TYR A 65 2.41 -2.02 -0.91
CA TYR A 65 3.65 -2.72 -0.57
C TYR A 65 3.87 -3.89 -1.53
N HIS A 66 5.11 -4.07 -2.01
CA HIS A 66 5.51 -5.30 -2.74
C HIS A 66 5.16 -6.54 -1.93
N GLU A 67 5.38 -6.45 -0.62
CA GLU A 67 5.15 -7.50 0.36
C GLU A 67 3.70 -7.96 0.44
N ASN A 68 2.73 -7.11 0.08
CA ASN A 68 1.32 -7.52 0.01
C ASN A 68 1.09 -8.66 -1.01
N TYR A 69 1.99 -8.80 -2.00
CA TYR A 69 1.98 -9.90 -2.97
C TYR A 69 3.06 -10.93 -2.71
N THR A 70 4.27 -10.51 -2.34
CA THR A 70 5.38 -11.45 -2.18
C THR A 70 5.27 -12.31 -0.92
N GLU A 71 4.61 -11.84 0.14
CA GLU A 71 4.35 -12.65 1.36
C GLU A 71 3.28 -13.73 1.15
N ASN A 72 2.50 -13.65 0.07
CA ASN A 72 1.44 -14.60 -0.26
C ASN A 72 1.71 -15.36 -1.57
N LEU A 73 2.98 -15.70 -1.84
CA LEU A 73 3.37 -16.41 -3.06
C LEU A 73 3.01 -17.89 -3.06
N ALA A 74 2.89 -18.53 -1.89
CA ALA A 74 2.72 -19.99 -1.83
C ALA A 74 1.49 -20.49 -2.64
N PRO A 75 0.29 -19.91 -2.52
CA PRO A 75 -0.86 -20.32 -3.33
C PRO A 75 -0.65 -20.08 -4.84
N VAL A 76 0.02 -18.99 -5.21
CA VAL A 76 0.33 -18.66 -6.61
C VAL A 76 1.25 -19.71 -7.22
N LEU A 77 2.30 -20.10 -6.48
CA LEU A 77 3.26 -21.11 -6.90
C LEU A 77 2.66 -22.52 -6.89
N GLU A 78 1.75 -22.82 -5.96
CA GLU A 78 1.04 -24.10 -5.91
C GLU A 78 0.13 -24.27 -7.13
N HIS A 79 -0.67 -23.25 -7.44
CA HIS A 79 -1.70 -23.34 -8.49
C HIS A 79 -1.25 -22.84 -9.87
N GLY A 80 -0.07 -22.22 -9.98
CA GLY A 80 0.44 -21.69 -11.24
C GLY A 80 -0.40 -20.51 -11.78
N ALA A 81 -1.03 -19.75 -10.90
CA ALA A 81 -1.90 -18.65 -11.30
C ALA A 81 -1.90 -17.51 -10.28
N VAL A 82 -1.76 -16.29 -10.79
CA VAL A 82 -2.11 -15.04 -10.11
C VAL A 82 -3.57 -14.77 -10.39
N VAL A 83 -4.41 -14.70 -9.35
CA VAL A 83 -5.84 -14.40 -9.48
C VAL A 83 -6.14 -13.08 -8.78
N GLN A 84 -6.66 -12.09 -9.50
CA GLN A 84 -6.93 -10.74 -8.98
C GLN A 84 -8.12 -10.10 -9.69
N ALA A 85 -8.79 -9.16 -9.03
CA ALA A 85 -9.91 -8.38 -9.56
C ALA A 85 -9.49 -6.98 -10.05
N ALA A 86 -8.28 -6.86 -10.58
CA ALA A 86 -7.68 -5.58 -10.96
C ALA A 86 -7.62 -5.33 -12.49
N GLY A 87 -8.11 -6.25 -13.32
CA GLY A 87 -8.11 -6.11 -14.77
C GLY A 87 -6.74 -5.75 -15.35
N GLU A 88 -6.69 -4.69 -16.17
CA GLU A 88 -5.44 -4.12 -16.71
C GLU A 88 -4.86 -3.00 -15.83
N GLY A 89 -5.42 -2.79 -14.64
CA GLY A 89 -4.99 -1.78 -13.69
C GLY A 89 -3.53 -1.94 -13.27
N ARG A 90 -2.92 -0.82 -12.92
CA ARG A 90 -1.51 -0.73 -12.53
C ARG A 90 -1.38 -0.24 -11.09
N VAL A 91 -0.35 -0.71 -10.41
CA VAL A 91 -0.02 -0.31 -9.04
C VAL A 91 1.42 0.16 -8.96
N SER A 92 1.62 1.35 -8.38
CA SER A 92 2.95 1.91 -8.08
C SER A 92 3.42 1.42 -6.71
N SER A 93 3.59 0.11 -6.53
CA SER A 93 4.04 -0.44 -5.25
C SER A 93 5.54 -0.22 -5.03
N ALA A 94 5.97 -0.24 -3.77
CA ALA A 94 7.37 -0.23 -3.37
C ALA A 94 7.59 -1.13 -2.16
N SER A 95 8.84 -1.40 -1.78
CA SER A 95 9.09 -2.20 -0.56
C SER A 95 8.76 -1.39 0.69
N ARG A 96 8.37 -2.06 1.79
CA ARG A 96 8.21 -1.39 3.11
C ARG A 96 9.49 -0.67 3.53
N ALA A 97 10.66 -1.17 3.12
CA ALA A 97 11.95 -0.53 3.36
C ALA A 97 12.10 0.82 2.63
N ASP A 98 11.53 0.97 1.43
CA ASP A 98 11.52 2.23 0.68
C ASP A 98 10.64 3.27 1.40
N TYR A 99 9.44 2.89 1.80
CA TYR A 99 8.55 3.77 2.58
C TYR A 99 9.16 4.16 3.93
N ALA A 100 9.83 3.22 4.61
CA ALA A 100 10.56 3.50 5.84
C ALA A 100 11.71 4.50 5.61
N ALA A 101 12.46 4.38 4.50
CA ALA A 101 13.52 5.32 4.17
C ALA A 101 12.99 6.75 3.96
N ALA A 102 11.86 6.90 3.27
CA ALA A 102 11.20 8.20 3.13
C ALA A 102 10.72 8.77 4.48
N ALA A 103 10.14 7.94 5.35
CA ALA A 103 9.74 8.35 6.68
C ALA A 103 10.95 8.80 7.53
N VAL A 104 12.08 8.08 7.46
CA VAL A 104 13.33 8.47 8.13
C VAL A 104 13.83 9.81 7.61
N ALA A 105 13.87 10.01 6.30
CA ALA A 105 14.31 11.27 5.70
C ALA A 105 13.45 12.45 6.19
N VAL A 106 12.13 12.25 6.27
CA VAL A 106 11.20 13.26 6.76
C VAL A 106 11.37 13.55 8.25
N LEU A 107 11.59 12.51 9.08
CA LEU A 107 11.74 12.67 10.53
C LEU A 107 13.12 13.22 10.95
N THR A 108 14.13 13.13 10.08
CA THR A 108 15.51 13.57 10.37
C THR A 108 15.96 14.77 9.55
N GLY A 109 15.16 15.19 8.56
CA GLY A 109 15.36 16.38 7.74
C GLY A 109 14.61 17.61 8.24
N GLU A 110 14.65 18.67 7.44
CA GLU A 110 14.02 19.97 7.72
C GLU A 110 13.06 20.35 6.58
N GLY A 111 12.05 21.18 6.87
CA GLY A 111 11.16 21.78 5.85
C GLY A 111 10.02 20.87 5.37
N HIS A 112 9.69 19.84 6.14
CA HIS A 112 8.63 18.88 5.85
C HIS A 112 7.28 19.24 6.50
N GLU A 113 7.22 20.30 7.30
CA GLU A 113 6.02 20.73 8.00
C GLU A 113 4.91 21.14 7.01
N ASN A 114 3.70 20.69 7.31
CA ASN A 114 2.49 20.88 6.52
C ASN A 114 2.61 20.39 5.07
N LYS A 115 3.47 19.39 4.83
CA LYS A 115 3.60 18.72 3.53
C LYS A 115 2.72 17.48 3.45
N VAL A 116 2.31 17.19 2.23
CA VAL A 116 1.65 15.94 1.84
C VAL A 116 2.50 15.35 0.73
N TYR A 117 2.95 14.12 0.93
CA TYR A 117 3.72 13.36 -0.06
C TYR A 117 2.89 12.17 -0.51
N GLU A 118 2.73 12.02 -1.82
CA GLU A 118 2.12 10.82 -2.42
C GLU A 118 3.26 9.86 -2.75
N LEU A 119 3.33 8.73 -2.06
CA LEU A 119 4.50 7.85 -2.09
C LEU A 119 4.18 6.60 -2.91
N GLY A 120 4.77 6.49 -4.10
CA GLY A 120 4.66 5.30 -4.96
C GLY A 120 6.02 4.89 -5.50
N GLY A 121 6.12 3.62 -5.93
CA GLY A 121 7.28 3.11 -6.65
C GLY A 121 7.54 3.87 -7.96
N ASP A 122 8.81 3.89 -8.38
CA ASP A 122 9.24 4.54 -9.62
C ASP A 122 8.65 3.84 -10.87
N GLU A 123 8.31 2.56 -10.73
CA GLU A 123 7.70 1.75 -11.78
C GLU A 123 6.34 1.23 -11.31
N ALA A 124 5.27 1.66 -11.99
CA ALA A 124 3.97 1.03 -11.87
C ALA A 124 3.96 -0.28 -12.68
N TRP A 125 3.24 -1.30 -12.21
CA TRP A 125 3.13 -2.59 -12.89
C TRP A 125 1.71 -3.17 -12.81
N GLY A 126 1.36 -4.03 -13.78
CA GLY A 126 0.10 -4.77 -13.82
C GLY A 126 0.28 -6.25 -13.51
N PHE A 127 -0.81 -6.96 -13.18
CA PHE A 127 -0.72 -8.35 -12.72
C PHE A 127 -0.30 -9.36 -13.78
N ALA A 128 -0.50 -9.04 -15.07
CA ALA A 128 0.08 -9.81 -16.17
C ALA A 128 1.62 -9.74 -16.17
N GLU A 129 2.19 -8.55 -15.91
CA GLU A 129 3.64 -8.34 -15.81
C GLU A 129 4.20 -9.05 -14.57
N TYR A 130 3.48 -9.00 -13.44
CA TYR A 130 3.82 -9.74 -12.23
C TYR A 130 3.86 -11.26 -12.44
N ALA A 131 2.83 -11.83 -13.08
CA ALA A 131 2.78 -13.26 -13.39
C ALA A 131 3.89 -13.67 -14.39
N ALA A 132 4.17 -12.82 -15.38
CA ALA A 132 5.28 -13.03 -16.31
C ALA A 132 6.64 -13.01 -15.61
N GLU A 133 6.85 -12.09 -14.67
CA GLU A 133 8.10 -12.01 -13.91
C GLU A 133 8.29 -13.20 -12.98
N LEU A 134 7.22 -13.66 -12.32
CA LEU A 134 7.24 -14.91 -11.55
C LEU A 134 7.57 -16.11 -12.43
N SER A 135 6.97 -16.19 -13.62
CA SER A 135 7.25 -17.26 -14.58
C SER A 135 8.72 -17.26 -14.99
N ARG A 136 9.27 -16.08 -15.30
CA ARG A 136 10.67 -15.88 -15.67
C ARG A 136 11.63 -16.33 -14.57
N GLN A 137 11.37 -15.98 -13.32
CA GLN A 137 12.27 -16.31 -12.21
C GLN A 137 12.16 -17.76 -11.74
N THR A 138 10.97 -18.37 -11.85
CA THR A 138 10.74 -19.75 -11.40
C THR A 138 10.98 -20.80 -12.48
N GLY A 139 10.96 -20.41 -13.77
CA GLY A 139 10.97 -21.34 -14.91
C GLY A 139 9.68 -22.14 -15.07
N ARG A 140 8.62 -21.78 -14.34
CA ARG A 140 7.30 -22.41 -14.41
C ARG A 140 6.32 -21.47 -15.12
N GLU A 141 5.30 -22.04 -15.76
CA GLU A 141 4.21 -21.23 -16.29
C GLU A 141 3.31 -20.76 -15.13
N ILE A 142 3.19 -19.44 -14.97
CA ILE A 142 2.29 -18.79 -14.01
C ILE A 142 1.45 -17.79 -14.80
N THR A 143 0.14 -18.03 -14.89
CA THR A 143 -0.77 -17.17 -15.66
C THR A 143 -1.40 -16.10 -14.78
N TYR A 144 -1.81 -14.98 -15.40
CA TYR A 144 -2.69 -14.02 -14.75
C TYR A 144 -4.15 -14.29 -15.16
N ASN A 145 -5.01 -14.51 -14.16
CA ASN A 145 -6.44 -14.72 -14.31
C ASN A 145 -7.20 -13.57 -13.67
N ALA A 146 -7.58 -12.58 -14.47
CA ALA A 146 -8.48 -11.52 -14.05
C ALA A 146 -9.87 -12.08 -13.75
N VAL A 147 -10.48 -11.69 -12.63
CA VAL A 147 -11.82 -12.12 -12.23
C VAL A 147 -12.66 -10.92 -11.78
N PRO A 148 -14.00 -11.01 -11.79
CA PRO A 148 -14.84 -9.99 -11.17
C PRO A 148 -14.57 -9.86 -9.66
N VAL A 149 -14.82 -8.67 -9.10
CA VAL A 149 -14.62 -8.35 -7.67
C VAL A 149 -15.35 -9.34 -6.76
N GLU A 150 -16.60 -9.68 -7.08
CA GLU A 150 -17.41 -10.61 -6.28
C GLU A 150 -16.83 -12.03 -6.29
N ALA A 151 -16.25 -12.45 -7.42
CA ALA A 151 -15.60 -13.74 -7.53
C ALA A 151 -14.30 -13.76 -6.71
N TYR A 152 -13.52 -12.68 -6.75
CA TYR A 152 -12.30 -12.57 -5.96
C TYR A 152 -12.56 -12.57 -4.46
N GLU A 153 -13.56 -11.83 -3.98
CA GLU A 153 -14.00 -11.88 -2.58
C GLU A 153 -14.38 -13.31 -2.16
N GLY A 154 -15.12 -14.02 -3.03
CA GLY A 154 -15.48 -15.43 -2.80
C GLY A 154 -14.27 -16.35 -2.73
N ILE A 155 -13.27 -16.15 -3.60
CA ILE A 155 -12.01 -16.90 -3.59
C ILE A 155 -11.24 -16.66 -2.29
N LEU A 156 -11.07 -15.40 -1.88
CA LEU A 156 -10.37 -15.05 -0.64
C LEU A 156 -11.06 -15.62 0.60
N THR A 157 -12.39 -15.53 0.65
CA THR A 157 -13.19 -16.13 1.73
C THR A 157 -13.04 -17.65 1.75
N GLY A 158 -13.09 -18.30 0.57
CA GLY A 158 -12.88 -19.74 0.43
C GLY A 158 -11.48 -20.20 0.83
N ALA A 159 -10.48 -19.32 0.67
CA ALA A 159 -9.10 -19.53 1.15
C ALA A 159 -8.92 -19.27 2.66
N GLY A 160 -9.99 -18.93 3.38
CA GLY A 160 -10.00 -18.81 4.83
C GLY A 160 -9.87 -17.39 5.37
N LEU A 161 -9.87 -16.36 4.52
CA LEU A 161 -9.93 -14.98 5.01
C LEU A 161 -11.32 -14.68 5.60
N PRO A 162 -11.40 -13.92 6.70
CA PRO A 162 -12.68 -13.40 7.19
C PRO A 162 -13.36 -12.56 6.11
N GLY A 163 -14.67 -12.73 5.92
CA GLY A 163 -15.44 -12.03 4.88
C GLY A 163 -15.20 -10.51 4.80
N PRO A 164 -15.23 -9.75 5.93
CA PRO A 164 -14.92 -8.33 5.91
C PRO A 164 -13.52 -7.99 5.38
N LEU A 165 -12.53 -8.86 5.64
CA LEU A 165 -11.16 -8.67 5.15
C LEU A 165 -11.06 -9.00 3.66
N ALA A 166 -11.73 -10.08 3.21
CA ALA A 166 -11.82 -10.42 1.80
C ALA A 166 -12.45 -9.28 0.97
N ALA A 167 -13.54 -8.69 1.47
CA ALA A 167 -14.19 -7.55 0.84
C ALA A 167 -13.27 -6.32 0.74
N VAL A 168 -12.43 -6.06 1.76
CA VAL A 168 -11.44 -4.98 1.71
C VAL A 168 -10.42 -5.21 0.60
N PHE A 169 -9.83 -6.41 0.50
CA PHE A 169 -8.87 -6.72 -0.55
C PHE A 169 -9.50 -6.67 -1.95
N ALA A 170 -10.72 -7.19 -2.11
CA ALA A 170 -11.44 -7.09 -3.37
C ALA A 170 -11.76 -5.63 -3.76
N GLY A 171 -12.10 -4.79 -2.77
CA GLY A 171 -12.27 -3.36 -2.98
C GLY A 171 -10.97 -2.64 -3.38
N VAL A 172 -9.82 -3.06 -2.85
CA VAL A 172 -8.51 -2.52 -3.27
C VAL A 172 -8.23 -2.88 -4.73
N ASP A 173 -8.44 -4.12 -5.14
CA ASP A 173 -8.26 -4.55 -6.53
C ASP A 173 -9.15 -3.77 -7.50
N ALA A 174 -10.42 -3.54 -7.11
CA ALA A 174 -11.33 -2.68 -7.88
C ALA A 174 -10.83 -1.23 -8.00
N SER A 175 -10.10 -0.73 -7.00
CA SER A 175 -9.42 0.58 -7.05
C SER A 175 -8.18 0.54 -7.94
N ILE A 176 -7.41 -0.56 -7.94
CA ILE A 176 -6.28 -0.76 -8.87
C ILE A 176 -6.75 -0.73 -10.32
N GLU A 177 -7.85 -1.42 -10.64
CA GLU A 177 -8.45 -1.41 -11.99
C GLU A 177 -8.77 0.01 -12.48
N LYS A 178 -9.17 0.90 -11.56
CA LYS A 178 -9.47 2.31 -11.85
C LYS A 178 -8.25 3.22 -11.90
N GLY A 179 -7.05 2.70 -11.65
CA GLY A 179 -5.80 3.46 -11.60
C GLY A 179 -5.61 4.27 -10.31
N GLU A 180 -6.39 4.01 -9.26
CA GLU A 180 -6.35 4.79 -8.02
C GLU A 180 -5.10 4.54 -7.18
N LEU A 181 -4.32 3.50 -7.52
CA LEU A 181 -3.05 3.14 -6.89
C LEU A 181 -1.84 3.36 -7.81
N GLU A 182 -2.02 4.05 -8.94
CA GLU A 182 -0.92 4.55 -9.76
C GLU A 182 -0.48 5.93 -9.25
N VAL A 183 0.70 5.98 -8.64
CA VAL A 183 1.28 7.19 -8.03
C VAL A 183 2.57 7.54 -8.76
N THR A 184 2.59 8.68 -9.42
CA THR A 184 3.65 9.07 -10.39
C THR A 184 4.45 10.30 -9.98
N THR A 185 4.33 10.73 -8.72
CA THR A 185 4.96 11.97 -8.22
C THR A 185 6.48 11.90 -8.12
N GLY A 186 7.05 10.70 -7.95
CA GLY A 186 8.48 10.51 -7.66
C GLY A 186 8.90 10.97 -6.26
N ASP A 187 7.95 11.23 -5.36
CA ASP A 187 8.26 11.68 -4.00
C ASP A 187 9.01 10.62 -3.20
N LEU A 188 8.68 9.34 -3.39
CA LEU A 188 9.27 8.25 -2.63
C LEU A 188 10.77 8.11 -2.89
N SER A 189 11.20 8.01 -4.15
CA SER A 189 12.62 7.89 -4.49
C SER A 189 13.41 9.15 -4.15
N ARG A 190 12.80 10.34 -4.33
CA ARG A 190 13.41 11.61 -3.94
C ARG A 190 13.64 11.71 -2.44
N LEU A 191 12.68 11.31 -1.61
CA LEU A 191 12.82 11.30 -0.14
C LEU A 191 13.76 10.19 0.32
N ALA A 192 13.67 8.99 -0.26
CA ALA A 192 14.57 7.88 0.06
C ALA A 192 16.03 8.13 -0.38
N GLY A 193 16.26 9.11 -1.27
CA GLY A 193 17.58 9.47 -1.79
C GLY A 193 18.16 8.46 -2.79
N ARG A 194 17.33 7.55 -3.31
CA ARG A 194 17.68 6.51 -4.28
C ARG A 194 16.44 6.02 -5.03
N PRO A 195 16.61 5.36 -6.19
CA PRO A 195 15.51 4.62 -6.80
C PRO A 195 14.87 3.62 -5.82
N THR A 196 13.57 3.47 -5.92
CA THR A 196 12.76 2.47 -5.22
C THR A 196 13.14 1.06 -5.67
N THR A 197 12.92 0.09 -4.79
CA THR A 197 13.27 -1.31 -5.06
C THR A 197 12.41 -1.85 -6.20
N PRO A 198 12.99 -2.35 -7.32
CA PRO A 198 12.20 -2.96 -8.39
C PRO A 198 11.41 -4.18 -7.90
N LEU A 199 10.21 -4.39 -8.43
CA LEU A 199 9.38 -5.56 -8.08
C LEU A 199 10.11 -6.88 -8.30
N ALA A 200 10.90 -6.98 -9.38
CA ALA A 200 11.69 -8.15 -9.70
C ALA A 200 12.66 -8.53 -8.56
N GLU A 201 13.27 -7.55 -7.88
CA GLU A 201 14.17 -7.81 -6.75
C GLU A 201 13.40 -8.31 -5.53
N ALA A 202 12.22 -7.75 -5.27
CA ALA A 202 11.34 -8.22 -4.19
C ALA A 202 10.88 -9.66 -4.42
N ILE A 203 10.52 -10.03 -5.66
CA ILE A 203 10.19 -11.41 -6.05
C ILE A 203 11.40 -12.32 -5.84
N THR A 204 12.60 -11.90 -6.28
CA THR A 204 13.83 -12.69 -6.09
C THR A 204 14.12 -12.95 -4.62
N ALA A 205 13.89 -11.96 -3.75
CA ALA A 205 14.07 -12.13 -2.31
C ALA A 205 13.05 -13.12 -1.74
N ALA A 206 11.78 -13.01 -2.13
CA ALA A 206 10.72 -13.85 -1.61
C ALA A 206 10.80 -15.31 -2.07
N LEU A 207 11.29 -15.59 -3.29
CA LEU A 207 11.50 -16.95 -3.79
C LEU A 207 12.66 -17.70 -3.10
N LYS A 208 13.52 -17.01 -2.33
CA LYS A 208 14.63 -17.63 -1.59
C LYS A 208 14.25 -18.04 -0.15
N GLY A 209 13.15 -17.51 0.37
CA GLY A 209 12.63 -17.82 1.71
C GLY A 209 11.74 -19.04 1.69
#